data_AF-A0A161MIU9-F1
#
_entry.id   AF-A0A161MIU9-F1
#
_cell.length_a   1.000
_cell.length_b   1.000
_cell.length_c   1.000
_cell.angle_alpha   90.00
_cell.angle_beta   90.00
_cell.angle_gamma   90.00
#
_symmetry.space_group_name_H-M   'P 1'
#
loop_
_entity.id
_entity.type
_entity.pdbx_description
1 polymer ?
#
loop_
_entity_poly.entity_id
_entity_poly.type
_entity_poly.pdbx_seq_one_letter_code
_entity_poly.pdbx_strand_id
1 'polypeptide(L)'
;MRSDEKRCTVMDGQDYPTIAEFYRNKCVLITGATGFVGKVLVEKLLRSCPDIGTIYLLMRPKRGQQVSARLAELLNTKIFDWLKKNSKHSLTKIVAIPGDITEPFLGL
;
A
#
# COMPACT_ATOMS: atom_id res chain seq x y z
N MET A 1 -8.58 -6.35 36.15
CA MET A 1 -9.56 -5.50 35.43
C MET A 1 -9.32 -5.68 33.94
N ARG A 2 -9.99 -6.68 33.37
CA ARG A 2 -10.05 -6.94 31.93
C ARG A 2 -11.31 -6.25 31.44
N SER A 3 -11.18 -5.32 30.51
CA SER A 3 -12.32 -4.63 29.92
C SER A 3 -12.14 -4.61 28.42
N ASP A 4 -12.86 -5.53 27.77
CA ASP A 4 -13.67 -5.31 26.57
C ASP A 4 -13.02 -4.63 25.36
N GLU A 5 -12.39 -5.43 24.50
CA GLU A 5 -12.29 -5.13 23.07
C GLU A 5 -13.22 -6.12 22.33
N LYS A 6 -14.33 -5.58 21.82
CA LYS A 6 -15.40 -6.33 21.20
C LYS A 6 -14.90 -7.10 19.97
N ARG A 7 -14.77 -8.42 20.09
CA ARG A 7 -14.63 -9.32 18.95
C ARG A 7 -15.97 -9.35 18.21
N CYS A 8 -16.02 -8.75 17.02
CA CYS A 8 -17.14 -8.94 16.10
C CYS A 8 -17.06 -10.38 15.57
N THR A 9 -17.69 -11.32 16.28
CA THR A 9 -17.88 -12.68 15.80
C THR A 9 -19.11 -12.71 14.90
N VAL A 10 -18.91 -12.80 13.59
CA VAL A 10 -19.97 -13.18 12.65
C VAL A 10 -20.15 -14.69 12.79
N MET A 11 -21.38 -15.13 13.06
CA MET A 11 -21.72 -16.54 13.19
C MET A 11 -21.83 -17.19 11.81
N ASP A 12 -20.76 -17.85 11.37
CA ASP A 12 -20.78 -19.11 10.61
C ASP A 12 -19.33 -19.57 10.34
N GLY A 13 -18.89 -20.62 11.04
CA GLY A 13 -17.95 -21.66 10.59
C GLY A 13 -16.55 -21.34 10.02
N GLN A 14 -16.15 -20.08 9.79
CA GLN A 14 -14.80 -19.71 9.34
C GLN A 14 -14.31 -18.45 10.07
N ASP A 15 -13.33 -18.62 10.95
CA ASP A 15 -12.54 -17.50 11.47
C ASP A 15 -11.66 -16.95 10.33
N TYR A 16 -12.13 -15.88 9.69
CA TYR A 16 -11.31 -15.12 8.74
C TYR A 16 -10.35 -14.21 9.51
N PRO A 17 -9.06 -14.15 9.13
CA PRO A 17 -8.14 -13.21 9.75
C PRO A 17 -8.63 -11.78 9.52
N THR A 18 -8.35 -10.90 10.48
CA THR A 18 -8.52 -9.46 10.25
C THR A 18 -7.68 -9.02 9.05
N ILE A 19 -8.05 -7.90 8.42
CA ILE A 19 -7.28 -7.39 7.27
C ILE A 19 -5.81 -7.15 7.62
N ALA A 20 -5.52 -6.66 8.84
CA ALA A 20 -4.16 -6.44 9.30
C ALA A 20 -3.37 -7.75 9.45
N GLU A 21 -4.00 -8.80 10.00
CA GLU A 21 -3.41 -10.14 10.10
C GLU A 21 -3.19 -10.76 8.72
N PHE A 22 -4.15 -10.58 7.80
CA PHE A 22 -4.01 -11.07 6.44
C PHE A 22 -2.80 -10.47 5.74
N TYR A 23 -2.57 -9.16 5.85
CA TYR A 23 -1.44 -8.49 5.17
C TYR A 23 -0.11 -8.56 5.93
N ARG A 24 -0.07 -9.10 7.15
CA ARG A 24 1.16 -9.21 7.95
C ARG A 24 2.27 -9.92 7.16
N ASN A 25 3.42 -9.29 7.07
CA ASN A 25 4.63 -9.74 6.35
C ASN A 25 4.43 -10.07 4.87
N LYS A 26 3.26 -9.80 4.28
CA LYS A 26 3.02 -10.02 2.85
C LYS A 26 3.60 -8.86 2.05
N CYS A 27 4.22 -9.19 0.93
CA CYS A 27 4.52 -8.22 -0.11
C CYS A 27 3.35 -8.13 -1.09
N VAL A 28 3.03 -6.91 -1.53
CA VAL A 28 1.89 -6.65 -2.42
C VAL A 28 2.35 -5.85 -3.63
N LEU A 29 1.90 -6.24 -4.82
CA LEU A 29 2.08 -5.47 -6.05
C LEU A 29 0.79 -4.72 -6.35
N ILE A 30 0.89 -3.40 -6.52
CA ILE A 30 -0.25 -2.52 -6.81
C ILE A 30 -0.02 -1.85 -8.17
N THR A 31 -0.98 -2.04 -9.07
CA THR A 31 -1.07 -1.29 -10.32
C THR A 31 -1.99 -0.07 -10.13
N GLY A 32 -1.84 0.95 -10.98
CA GLY A 32 -2.69 2.16 -10.88
C GLY A 32 -2.48 2.99 -9.61
N ALA A 33 -1.37 2.80 -8.89
CA ALA A 33 -1.08 3.45 -7.61
C ALA A 33 -1.04 4.99 -7.68
N THR A 34 -0.73 5.57 -8.86
CA THR A 34 -0.76 7.02 -9.07
C THR A 34 -2.17 7.58 -9.28
N GLY A 35 -3.17 6.71 -9.47
CA GLY A 35 -4.56 7.10 -9.62
C GLY A 35 -5.18 7.58 -8.31
N PHE A 36 -6.40 8.10 -8.39
CA PHE A 36 -7.10 8.66 -7.23
C PHE A 36 -7.34 7.62 -6.13
N VAL A 37 -7.88 6.44 -6.48
CA VAL A 37 -8.12 5.35 -5.52
C VAL A 37 -6.82 4.64 -5.14
N GLY A 38 -5.92 4.44 -6.10
CA GLY A 38 -4.66 3.72 -5.88
C GLY A 38 -3.81 4.33 -4.76
N LYS A 39 -3.65 5.65 -4.74
CA LYS A 39 -2.87 6.33 -3.68
C LYS A 39 -3.53 6.22 -2.30
N VAL A 40 -4.87 6.22 -2.26
CA VAL A 40 -5.64 6.02 -1.03
C VAL A 40 -5.48 4.60 -0.51
N LEU A 41 -5.49 3.60 -1.41
CA LEU A 41 -5.23 2.21 -1.05
C LEU A 41 -3.83 2.04 -0.44
N VAL A 42 -2.80 2.61 -1.07
CA VAL A 42 -1.42 2.56 -0.56
C VAL A 42 -1.33 3.20 0.84
N GLU A 43 -1.89 4.40 1.03
CA GLU A 43 -1.96 5.04 2.34
C GLU A 43 -2.67 4.16 3.37
N LYS A 44 -3.84 3.63 3.01
CA LYS A 44 -4.69 2.87 3.91
C LYS A 44 -4.02 1.58 4.37
N LEU A 45 -3.33 0.88 3.47
CA LEU A 45 -2.57 -0.32 3.78
C LEU A 45 -1.43 0.01 4.75
N LEU A 46 -0.64 1.04 4.48
CA LEU A 46 0.44 1.46 5.39
C LEU A 46 -0.08 1.89 6.76
N ARG A 47 -1.22 2.57 6.83
CA ARG A 47 -1.81 3.03 8.09
C ARG A 47 -2.49 1.93 8.89
N SER A 48 -3.15 0.98 8.22
CA SER A 48 -4.01 -0.02 8.89
C SER A 48 -3.33 -1.38 9.05
N CYS A 49 -2.27 -1.64 8.28
CA CYS A 49 -1.50 -2.89 8.30
C CYS A 49 -0.04 -2.54 8.63
N PRO A 50 0.28 -2.16 9.88
CA PRO A 50 1.62 -1.69 10.25
C PRO A 50 2.70 -2.76 10.06
N ASP A 51 2.32 -4.04 10.04
CA ASP A 51 3.21 -5.17 9.81
C ASP A 51 3.25 -5.64 8.34
N ILE A 52 2.65 -4.90 7.38
CA ILE A 52 2.76 -5.25 5.96
C ILE A 52 4.24 -5.24 5.53
N GLY A 53 4.60 -6.14 4.61
CA GLY A 53 5.92 -6.19 4.00
C GLY A 53 6.10 -5.07 2.97
N THR A 54 6.73 -5.39 1.84
CA THR A 54 6.98 -4.42 0.77
C THR A 54 5.73 -4.18 -0.08
N ILE A 55 5.42 -2.90 -0.33
CA ILE A 55 4.41 -2.49 -1.29
C ILE A 55 5.14 -2.09 -2.59
N TYR A 56 5.05 -2.95 -3.60
CA TYR A 56 5.57 -2.69 -4.93
C TYR A 56 4.54 -1.90 -5.74
N LEU A 57 4.94 -0.77 -6.31
CA LEU A 57 4.08 0.06 -7.16
C LEU A 57 4.54 -0.07 -8.61
N LEU A 58 3.70 -0.67 -9.46
CA LEU A 58 3.95 -0.68 -10.90
C LEU A 58 3.66 0.72 -11.47
N MET A 59 4.70 1.38 -11.98
CA MET A 59 4.61 2.75 -12.46
C MET A 59 5.05 2.82 -13.92
N ARG A 60 4.10 3.21 -14.78
CA ARG A 60 4.36 3.45 -16.20
C ARG A 60 5.48 4.47 -16.41
N PRO A 61 6.54 4.18 -17.17
CA PRO A 61 7.51 5.20 -17.56
C PRO A 61 6.81 6.34 -18.32
N LYS A 62 7.23 7.58 -18.08
CA LYS A 62 6.84 8.74 -18.90
C LYS A 62 8.09 9.30 -19.57
N ARG A 63 8.00 9.71 -20.84
CA ARG A 63 9.12 10.35 -21.54
C ARG A 63 9.62 11.54 -20.70
N GLY A 64 10.91 11.55 -20.37
CA GLY A 64 11.55 12.63 -19.60
C GLY A 64 11.30 12.61 -18.09
N GLN A 65 10.61 11.60 -17.52
CA GLN A 65 10.38 11.52 -16.08
C GLN A 65 10.75 10.14 -15.53
N GLN A 66 11.78 10.10 -14.66
CA GLN A 66 12.19 8.87 -13.99
C GLN A 66 11.13 8.37 -13.00
N VAL A 67 11.05 7.06 -12.81
CA VAL A 67 10.11 6.42 -11.88
C VAL A 67 10.31 6.93 -10.45
N SER A 68 11.55 7.18 -10.02
CA SER A 68 11.87 7.76 -8.71
C SER A 68 11.27 9.15 -8.50
N ALA A 69 11.30 10.01 -9.53
CA ALA A 69 10.69 11.34 -9.47
C ALA A 69 9.16 11.25 -9.37
N ARG A 70 8.53 10.31 -10.10
CA ARG A 70 7.09 10.06 -10.01
C ARG A 70 6.69 9.52 -8.64
N LEU A 71 7.52 8.65 -8.06
CA LEU A 71 7.31 8.13 -6.71
C LEU A 71 7.39 9.27 -5.69
N ALA A 72 8.41 10.14 -5.79
CA ALA A 72 8.52 11.31 -4.92
C ALA A 72 7.31 12.24 -5.04
N GLU A 73 6.81 12.49 -6.25
CA GLU A 73 5.58 13.26 -6.50
C GLU A 73 4.36 12.62 -5.82
N LEU A 74 4.18 11.30 -5.97
CA LEU A 74 3.09 10.55 -5.32
C LEU A 74 3.16 10.69 -3.79
N LEU A 75 4.33 10.46 -3.20
CA LEU A 75 4.54 10.55 -1.76
C LEU A 75 4.42 11.98 -1.24
N ASN A 76 4.63 13.00 -2.07
CA ASN A 76 4.46 14.39 -1.68
C ASN A 76 2.99 14.83 -1.61
N THR A 77 2.04 14.03 -2.13
CA THR A 77 0.62 14.38 -2.06
C THR A 77 0.08 14.38 -0.62
N LYS A 78 -0.95 15.21 -0.37
CA LYS A 78 -1.50 15.43 0.98
C LYS A 78 -2.04 14.18 1.68
N ILE A 79 -2.44 13.16 0.92
CA ILE A 79 -2.96 11.91 1.50
C ILE A 79 -1.91 11.21 2.39
N PHE A 80 -0.62 11.39 2.08
CA PHE A 80 0.47 10.83 2.86
C PHE A 80 0.91 11.69 4.04
N ASP A 81 0.34 12.88 4.26
CA ASP A 81 0.80 13.80 5.31
C ASP A 81 0.64 13.20 6.71
N TRP A 82 -0.43 12.43 6.94
CA TRP A 82 -0.60 11.70 8.20
C TRP A 82 0.52 10.67 8.40
N LEU A 83 0.89 9.91 7.35
CA LEU A 83 1.98 8.93 7.43
C LEU A 83 3.34 9.61 7.62
N LYS A 84 3.62 10.72 6.92
CA LYS A 84 4.86 11.51 7.12
C LYS A 84 5.02 11.98 8.56
N LYS A 85 3.91 12.35 9.23
CA LYS A 85 3.91 12.85 10.61
C LYS A 85 3.95 11.72 11.65
N ASN A 86 3.20 10.65 11.47
CA ASN A 86 2.96 9.65 12.52
C ASN A 86 3.67 8.31 12.28
N SER A 87 4.09 8.02 11.05
CA SER A 87 4.67 6.72 10.69
C SER A 87 5.62 6.83 9.50
N LYS A 88 6.62 7.71 9.59
CA LYS A 88 7.54 8.00 8.48
C LYS A 88 8.29 6.75 7.99
N HIS A 89 8.60 5.81 8.90
CA HIS A 89 9.20 4.53 8.57
C HIS A 89 8.32 3.68 7.64
N SER A 90 6.99 3.76 7.72
CA SER A 90 6.11 2.98 6.85
C SER A 90 6.27 3.33 5.37
N LEU A 91 6.74 4.55 5.04
CA LEU A 91 7.02 4.95 3.66
C LEU A 91 8.22 4.22 3.04
N THR A 92 9.15 3.70 3.85
CA THR A 92 10.32 2.95 3.34
C THR A 92 9.93 1.58 2.77
N LYS A 93 8.71 1.11 3.08
CA LYS A 93 8.15 -0.13 2.56
C LYS A 93 7.71 -0.02 1.09
N ILE A 94 7.68 1.19 0.52
CA ILE A 94 7.24 1.41 -0.86
C ILE A 94 8.43 1.29 -1.80
N VAL A 95 8.30 0.43 -2.81
CA VAL A 95 9.27 0.28 -3.90
C VAL A 95 8.56 0.48 -5.23
N ALA A 96 9.00 1.45 -6.03
CA ALA A 96 8.46 1.64 -7.38
C ALA A 96 9.20 0.77 -8.40
N ILE A 97 8.45 0.10 -9.26
CA ILE A 97 8.95 -0.74 -10.34
C ILE A 97 8.46 -0.17 -11.68
N PRO A 98 9.33 0.09 -12.67
CA PRO A 98 8.89 0.46 -14.01
C PRO A 98 8.10 -0.69 -14.64
N GLY A 99 6.98 -0.36 -15.30
CA GLY A 99 6.26 -1.34 -16.11
C GLY A 99 4.94 -0.79 -16.65
N ASP A 100 4.36 -1.49 -17.63
CA ASP A 100 3.12 -1.13 -18.31
C ASP A 100 2.20 -2.34 -18.40
N ILE A 101 0.97 -2.19 -17.91
CA ILE A 101 -0.01 -3.30 -17.85
C ILE A 101 -0.47 -3.76 -19.23
N THR A 102 -0.25 -2.95 -20.27
CA THR A 102 -0.61 -3.29 -21.64
C THR A 102 0.43 -4.16 -22.33
N GLU A 103 1.60 -4.34 -21.73
CA GLU A 103 2.71 -5.13 -22.27
C GLU A 103 2.72 -6.55 -21.69
N PRO A 104 3.26 -7.54 -22.43
CA PRO A 104 3.52 -8.87 -21.89
C PRO A 104 4.30 -8.80 -20.58
N PHE A 105 3.93 -9.64 -19.62
CA PHE A 105 4.56 -9.69 -18.30
C PHE A 105 4.60 -8.32 -17.58
N LEU A 106 3.62 -7.44 -17.84
CA LEU A 106 3.50 -6.10 -17.26
C LEU A 106 4.65 -5.16 -17.64
N GLY A 107 5.39 -5.46 -18.71
CA GLY A 107 6.55 -4.68 -19.13
C GLY A 107 7.71 -4.69 -18.12
N LEU A 108 7.83 -5.79 -17.35
CA LEU A 108 8.91 -6.06 -16.41
C LEU A 108 10.16 -6.61 -17.09
#